data_AF-A0A9D7XIH8-F1
#
_entry.id   AF-A0A9D7XIH8-F1
#
_cell.length_a   1.000
_cell.length_b   1.000
_cell.length_c   1.000
_cell.angle_alpha   90.00
_cell.angle_beta   90.00
_cell.angle_gamma   90.00
#
_symmetry.space_group_name_H-M   'P 1'
#
loop_
_entity.id
_entity.type
_entity.pdbx_description
1 polymer ?
#
loop_
_entity_poly.entity_id
_entity_poly.type
_entity_poly.pdbx_seq_one_letter_code
_entity_poly.pdbx_strand_id
1 'polypeptide(L)'
;MDYNKPPKIDRKKYSNVGTMMIYKNLPYIFLIFILGLLYIANSHYAEKNIRINQVLSEEIKELKWDYWTLKSGIMFNSTEGQISKKVSEKEIYIREQAPKKIVRVEN
;
A
#
# COMPACT_ATOMS: atom_id res chain seq x y z
N MET A 1 -9.22 80.74 -18.97
CA MET A 1 -8.11 79.77 -18.90
C MET A 1 -8.57 78.67 -17.96
N ASP A 2 -8.79 77.48 -18.50
CA ASP A 2 -9.55 76.41 -17.85
C ASP A 2 -8.62 75.52 -17.00
N TYR A 3 -8.70 75.67 -15.67
CA TYR A 3 -7.81 75.05 -14.69
C TYR A 3 -8.42 73.79 -14.03
N ASN A 4 -9.20 73.00 -14.79
CA ASN A 4 -9.71 71.72 -14.28
C ASN A 4 -9.60 70.61 -15.33
N LYS A 5 -8.37 70.31 -15.77
CA LYS A 5 -8.10 69.12 -16.58
C LYS A 5 -7.29 68.12 -15.74
N PRO A 6 -7.82 66.93 -15.43
CA PRO A 6 -7.11 65.96 -14.61
C PRO A 6 -5.78 65.56 -15.29
N PRO A 7 -4.73 65.23 -14.51
CA PRO A 7 -3.45 64.82 -15.05
C PRO A 7 -3.63 63.62 -15.98
N LYS A 8 -3.06 63.71 -17.19
CA LYS A 8 -3.16 62.64 -18.19
C LYS A 8 -2.42 61.41 -17.66
N ILE A 9 -3.15 60.33 -17.43
CA ILE A 9 -2.58 59.06 -16.95
C ILE A 9 -1.88 58.37 -18.14
N ASP A 10 -0.55 58.34 -18.11
CA ASP A 10 0.25 57.67 -19.14
C ASP A 10 0.12 56.15 -19.05
N ARG A 11 -0.85 55.59 -19.79
CA ARG A 11 -1.13 54.14 -19.82
C ARG A 11 0.07 53.28 -20.25
N LYS A 12 1.00 53.85 -21.02
CA LYS A 12 2.23 53.20 -21.51
C LYS A 12 3.24 52.92 -20.39
N LYS A 13 3.23 53.71 -19.30
CA LYS A 13 4.11 53.52 -18.13
C LYS A 13 3.68 52.31 -17.30
N TYR A 14 2.37 52.04 -17.24
CA TYR A 14 1.79 50.96 -16.45
C TYR A 14 1.62 49.64 -17.22
N SER A 15 1.68 49.64 -18.56
CA SER A 15 1.63 48.39 -19.35
C SER A 15 2.86 47.52 -19.15
N ASN A 16 4.02 48.12 -18.93
CA ASN A 16 5.30 47.40 -18.86
C ASN A 16 5.60 46.85 -17.45
N VAL A 17 4.83 47.29 -16.45
CA VAL A 17 4.99 46.84 -15.05
C VAL A 17 4.62 45.37 -14.92
N GLY A 18 3.55 44.94 -15.59
CA GLY A 18 3.15 43.53 -15.62
C GLY A 18 4.23 42.66 -16.28
N THR A 19 4.75 43.09 -17.43
CA THR A 19 5.82 42.38 -18.13
C THR A 19 7.09 42.27 -17.28
N MET A 20 7.46 43.34 -16.58
CA MET A 20 8.64 43.36 -15.70
C MET A 20 8.48 42.44 -14.47
N MET A 21 7.28 42.33 -13.91
CA MET A 21 6.98 41.38 -12.83
C MET A 21 7.06 39.93 -13.31
N ILE A 22 6.60 39.65 -14.52
CA ILE A 22 6.68 38.30 -15.12
C ILE A 22 8.14 37.91 -15.36
N TYR A 23 8.95 38.79 -15.94
CA TYR A 23 10.38 38.52 -16.15
C TYR A 23 11.14 38.28 -14.83
N LYS A 24 10.76 38.99 -13.76
CA LYS A 24 11.38 38.80 -12.43
C LYS A 24 11.05 37.44 -11.80
N ASN A 25 9.86 36.91 -12.07
CA ASN A 25 9.36 35.65 -11.48
C ASN A 25 9.43 34.45 -12.46
N LEU A 26 9.97 34.65 -13.66
CA LEU A 26 10.14 33.63 -14.69
C LEU A 26 10.81 32.33 -14.20
N PRO A 27 11.91 32.36 -13.41
CA PRO A 27 12.54 31.12 -12.93
C PRO A 27 11.62 30.30 -12.01
N TYR A 28 10.74 30.95 -11.25
CA TYR A 28 9.79 30.28 -10.36
C TYR A 28 8.66 29.58 -11.14
N ILE A 29 8.17 30.20 -12.21
CA ILE A 29 7.18 29.59 -13.10
C ILE A 29 7.78 28.35 -13.79
N PHE A 30 9.04 28.46 -14.23
CA PHE A 30 9.75 27.35 -14.85
C PHE A 30 9.98 26.17 -13.88
N LEU A 31 10.28 26.48 -12.62
CA LEU A 31 10.39 25.47 -11.56
C LEU A 31 9.08 24.68 -11.39
N ILE A 32 7.95 25.37 -11.31
CA ILE A 32 6.63 24.71 -11.19
C ILE A 32 6.31 23.91 -12.44
N PHE A 33 6.66 24.41 -13.63
CA PHE A 33 6.46 23.70 -14.88
C PHE A 33 7.25 22.37 -14.92
N ILE A 34 8.52 22.39 -14.51
CA ILE A 34 9.34 21.18 -14.38
C ILE A 34 8.75 20.21 -13.37
N LEU A 35 8.31 20.71 -12.21
CA LEU A 35 7.64 19.87 -11.19
C LEU A 35 6.36 19.24 -11.74
N GLY A 36 5.57 19.99 -12.52
CA GLY A 36 4.37 19.49 -13.17
C GLY A 36 4.67 18.38 -14.18
N LEU A 37 5.71 18.55 -15.00
CA LEU A 37 6.15 17.52 -15.94
C LEU A 37 6.65 16.26 -15.22
N LEU A 38 7.44 16.43 -14.15
CA LEU A 38 7.95 15.32 -13.35
C LEU A 38 6.81 14.57 -12.65
N TYR A 39 5.80 15.30 -12.16
CA TYR A 39 4.58 14.72 -11.59
C TYR A 39 3.80 13.89 -12.60
N ILE A 40 3.56 14.43 -13.81
CA ILE A 40 2.85 13.71 -14.87
C ILE A 40 3.63 12.45 -15.29
N ALA A 41 4.95 12.58 -15.44
CA ALA A 41 5.81 11.45 -15.75
C ALA A 41 5.72 10.36 -14.68
N ASN A 42 5.90 10.72 -13.39
CA ASN A 42 5.79 9.77 -12.28
C ASN A 42 4.41 9.12 -12.17
N SER A 43 3.34 9.89 -12.41
CA SER A 43 1.97 9.37 -12.41
C SER A 43 1.77 8.30 -13.49
N HIS A 44 2.33 8.49 -14.68
CA HIS A 44 2.23 7.51 -15.76
C HIS A 44 3.02 6.22 -15.48
N TYR A 45 4.16 6.32 -14.76
CA TYR A 45 4.87 5.13 -14.27
C TYR A 45 4.09 4.40 -13.17
N ALA A 46 3.41 5.14 -12.29
CA ALA A 46 2.57 4.54 -11.23
C ALA A 46 1.41 3.72 -11.81
N GLU A 47 0.77 4.19 -12.89
CA GLU A 47 -0.35 3.49 -13.54
C GLU A 47 0.06 2.10 -14.07
N LYS A 48 1.27 1.97 -14.63
CA LYS A 48 1.82 0.68 -15.07
C LYS A 48 2.14 -0.25 -13.90
N ASN A 49 2.67 0.30 -12.81
CA ASN A 49 3.00 -0.46 -11.60
C ASN A 49 1.75 -0.99 -10.89
N ILE A 50 0.62 -0.26 -10.94
CA ILE A 50 -0.64 -0.72 -10.36
C ILE A 50 -1.13 -2.00 -11.04
N ARG A 51 -1.04 -2.08 -12.38
CA ARG A 51 -1.46 -3.28 -13.11
C ARG A 51 -0.62 -4.50 -12.76
N ILE A 52 0.70 -4.32 -12.62
CA ILE A 52 1.62 -5.40 -12.25
C ILE A 52 1.36 -5.85 -10.80
N ASN A 53 1.15 -4.89 -9.88
CA ASN A 53 0.80 -5.21 -8.49
C ASN A 53 -0.50 -6.00 -8.37
N GLN A 54 -1.49 -5.75 -9.22
CA GLN A 54 -2.73 -6.51 -9.23
C GLN A 54 -2.50 -7.98 -9.59
N VAL A 55 -1.76 -8.25 -10.67
CA VAL A 55 -1.44 -9.63 -11.10
C VAL A 55 -0.60 -10.34 -10.04
N LEU A 56 0.44 -9.68 -9.52
CA LEU A 56 1.31 -10.26 -8.49
C LEU A 56 0.55 -10.56 -7.19
N SER A 57 -0.42 -9.71 -6.83
CA SER A 57 -1.28 -9.95 -5.67
C SER A 57 -2.27 -11.10 -5.89
N GLU A 58 -2.67 -11.35 -7.13
CA GLU A 58 -3.55 -12.46 -7.49
C GLU A 58 -2.80 -13.79 -7.42
N GLU A 59 -1.56 -13.85 -7.92
CA GLU A 59 -0.68 -15.02 -7.81
C GLU A 59 -0.38 -15.38 -6.34
N ILE A 60 -0.06 -14.37 -5.50
CA ILE A 60 0.15 -14.58 -4.06
C ILE A 60 -1.11 -15.10 -3.38
N LYS A 61 -2.29 -14.64 -3.83
CA LYS A 61 -3.56 -15.11 -3.31
C LYS A 61 -3.75 -16.58 -3.67
N GLU A 62 -3.62 -16.96 -4.93
CA GLU A 62 -3.75 -18.35 -5.37
C GLU A 62 -2.82 -19.29 -4.59
N LEU A 63 -1.53 -18.95 -4.49
CA LEU A 63 -0.55 -19.73 -3.73
C LEU A 63 -0.90 -19.84 -2.23
N LYS A 64 -1.43 -18.77 -1.63
CA LYS A 64 -1.93 -18.82 -0.25
C LYS A 64 -3.11 -19.76 -0.11
N TRP A 65 -4.05 -19.76 -1.05
CA TRP A 65 -5.24 -20.63 -1.00
C TRP A 65 -4.84 -22.10 -1.05
N ASP A 66 -3.89 -22.47 -1.90
CA ASP A 66 -3.36 -23.84 -1.95
C ASP A 66 -2.69 -24.24 -0.63
N TYR A 67 -1.88 -23.34 -0.05
CA TYR A 67 -1.26 -23.56 1.24
C TYR A 67 -2.29 -23.78 2.36
N TRP A 68 -3.30 -22.91 2.45
CA TRP A 68 -4.35 -23.03 3.48
C TRP A 68 -5.16 -24.31 3.30
N THR A 69 -5.47 -24.69 2.05
CA THR A 69 -6.19 -25.92 1.73
C THR A 69 -5.38 -27.14 2.17
N LEU A 70 -4.12 -27.24 1.79
CA LEU A 70 -3.24 -28.34 2.18
C LEU A 70 -3.05 -28.40 3.71
N LYS A 71 -2.78 -27.24 4.34
CA LYS A 71 -2.62 -27.14 5.79
C LYS A 71 -3.89 -27.55 6.53
N SER A 72 -5.07 -27.14 6.06
CA SER A 72 -6.34 -27.55 6.67
C SER A 72 -6.58 -29.06 6.53
N GLY A 73 -6.23 -29.65 5.38
CA GLY A 73 -6.31 -31.10 5.18
C GLY A 73 -5.40 -31.87 6.12
N ILE A 74 -4.15 -31.41 6.31
CA ILE A 74 -3.22 -32.01 7.28
C ILE A 74 -3.75 -31.83 8.70
N MET A 75 -4.24 -30.64 9.06
CA MET A 75 -4.72 -30.33 10.40
C MET A 75 -6.00 -31.11 10.77
N PHE A 76 -6.90 -31.31 9.80
CA PHE A 76 -8.06 -32.20 9.95
C PHE A 76 -7.62 -33.65 10.20
N ASN A 77 -6.69 -34.16 9.39
CA ASN A 77 -6.12 -35.50 9.59
C ASN A 77 -5.32 -35.62 10.90
N SER A 78 -4.76 -34.52 11.39
CA SER A 78 -3.98 -34.45 12.62
C SER A 78 -4.82 -34.15 13.86
N THR A 79 -6.15 -34.03 13.71
CA THR A 79 -7.04 -33.79 14.83
C THR A 79 -7.13 -35.05 15.68
N GLU A 80 -7.03 -34.94 17.00
CA GLU A 80 -7.00 -36.08 17.93
C GLU A 80 -8.15 -37.07 17.70
N GLY A 81 -9.36 -36.59 17.41
CA GLY A 81 -10.50 -37.46 17.09
C GLY A 81 -10.37 -38.24 15.77
N GLN A 82 -9.74 -37.66 14.74
CA GLN A 82 -9.48 -38.34 13.44
C GLN A 82 -8.30 -39.30 13.56
N ILE A 83 -7.24 -38.88 14.24
CA ILE A 83 -6.09 -39.74 14.58
C ILE A 83 -6.58 -40.94 15.40
N SER A 84 -7.38 -40.72 16.45
CA SER A 84 -7.90 -41.80 17.30
C SER A 84 -8.67 -42.84 16.49
N LYS A 85 -9.46 -42.43 15.49
CA LYS A 85 -10.19 -43.35 14.62
C LYS A 85 -9.26 -44.16 13.72
N LYS A 86 -8.28 -43.52 13.06
CA LYS A 86 -7.27 -44.21 12.23
C LYS A 86 -6.35 -45.14 13.01
N VAL A 87 -6.09 -44.80 14.28
CA VAL A 87 -5.14 -45.51 15.15
C VAL A 87 -5.83 -46.60 15.98
N SER A 88 -7.13 -46.45 16.26
CA SER A 88 -7.97 -47.51 16.84
C SER A 88 -8.11 -48.73 15.93
N GLU A 89 -8.06 -48.53 14.61
CA GLU A 89 -8.02 -49.62 13.62
C GLU A 89 -6.69 -50.42 13.70
N LYS A 90 -5.66 -49.84 14.32
CA LYS A 90 -4.36 -50.46 14.60
C LYS A 90 -4.19 -50.91 16.06
N GLU A 91 -5.28 -51.03 16.83
CA GLU A 91 -5.28 -51.45 18.26
C GLU A 91 -4.47 -50.52 19.20
N ILE A 92 -4.24 -49.26 18.83
CA ILE A 92 -3.53 -48.29 19.65
C ILE A 92 -4.56 -47.30 20.24
N TYR A 93 -4.54 -47.12 21.56
CA TYR A 93 -5.51 -46.29 22.29
C TYR A 93 -4.86 -45.00 22.80
N ILE A 94 -5.49 -43.85 22.52
CA ILE A 94 -5.09 -42.57 23.07
C ILE A 94 -5.64 -42.47 24.50
N ARG A 95 -4.77 -42.22 25.48
CA ARG A 95 -5.19 -42.03 26.88
C ARG A 95 -5.79 -40.62 27.05
N GLU A 96 -7.07 -40.53 27.35
CA GLU A 96 -7.77 -39.27 27.70
C GLU A 96 -7.40 -38.74 29.10
N GLN A 97 -6.62 -39.51 29.86
CA GLN A 97 -6.23 -39.17 31.23
C GLN A 97 -5.06 -38.20 31.21
N ALA A 98 -5.23 -37.03 31.83
CA ALA A 98 -4.13 -36.09 32.05
C ALA A 98 -2.94 -36.80 32.73
N PRO A 99 -1.69 -36.55 32.29
CA PRO A 99 -0.52 -37.25 32.80
C PRO A 99 -0.38 -37.01 34.29
N LYS A 100 -0.39 -38.10 35.08
CA LYS A 100 -0.19 -38.02 36.52
C LYS A 100 1.27 -37.67 36.80
N LYS A 101 1.50 -36.49 37.37
CA LYS A 101 2.82 -36.10 37.88
C LYS A 101 3.22 -37.07 38.98
N ILE A 102 4.22 -37.91 38.71
CA ILE A 102 4.90 -38.69 39.75
C ILE A 102 5.67 -37.72 40.64
N VAL A 103 5.18 -37.50 41.86
CA VAL A 103 5.90 -36.75 42.88
C VAL A 103 6.61 -37.76 43.76
N ARG A 104 7.94 -37.64 43.87
CA ARG A 104 8.77 -38.47 44.74
C ARG A 104 8.40 -38.14 46.19
N VAL A 105 7.84 -39.09 46.91
CA VAL A 105 7.67 -38.98 48.37
C VAL A 105 8.99 -39.46 48.98
N GLU A 106 9.73 -38.54 49.59
CA GLU A 106 10.89 -38.86 50.41
C GLU A 106 10.41 -39.26 51.82
N ASN A 107 10.91 -40.41 52.30
CA ASN A 107 10.71 -40.94 53.65
C ASN A 107 11.74 -40.35 54.62
#